data_AF-A0A7W8E3N1-F1
#
_entry.id   AF-A0A7W8E3N1-F1
#
_cell.length_a   1.000
_cell.length_b   1.000
_cell.length_c   1.000
_cell.angle_alpha   90.00
_cell.angle_beta   90.00
_cell.angle_gamma   90.00
#
_symmetry.space_group_name_H-M   'P 1'
#
loop_
_entity.id
_entity.type
_entity.pdbx_description
1 polymer ?
#
loop_
_entity_poly.entity_id
_entity_poly.type
_entity_poly.pdbx_seq_one_letter_code
_entity_poly.pdbx_strand_id
1 'polypeptide(L)'
;MEAIRKALDEVDVDLIFVFLDLNFPDIQTGLATLNRLRRNSDDRVRQIPVFVYSISKDQSEVAAVQTRGGNGYFHKVDHPDTFWEALQTIDRSDASQWPRPGQAADVIKGRRPANDLASAQFLQ
;
A
#
# COMPACT_ATOMS: atom_id res chain seq x y z
N MET A 1 12.74 5.74 10.90
CA MET A 1 11.72 6.70 11.39
C MET A 1 12.22 8.13 11.27
N GLU A 2 13.41 8.43 11.79
CA GLU A 2 14.07 9.74 11.60
C GLU A 2 14.10 10.17 10.13
N ALA A 3 14.48 9.29 9.22
CA ALA A 3 14.55 9.59 7.79
C ALA A 3 13.22 10.02 7.16
N ILE A 4 12.08 9.46 7.57
CA ILE A 4 10.76 9.83 7.03
C ILE A 4 10.32 11.18 7.59
N ARG A 5 10.49 11.40 8.90
CA ARG A 5 10.19 12.70 9.52
C ARG A 5 11.08 13.79 8.92
N LYS A 6 12.38 13.51 8.79
CA LYS A 6 13.35 14.38 8.12
C LYS A 6 12.95 14.67 6.68
N ALA A 7 12.49 13.67 5.91
CA ALA A 7 11.99 13.90 4.55
C ALA A 7 10.73 14.79 4.52
N LEU A 8 9.82 14.63 5.48
CA LEU A 8 8.63 15.48 5.62
C LEU A 8 8.96 16.92 6.07
N ASP A 9 10.05 17.11 6.82
CA ASP A 9 10.42 18.41 7.40
C ASP A 9 11.44 19.18 6.53
N GLU A 10 12.33 18.49 5.79
CA GLU A 10 13.38 19.11 4.96
C GLU A 10 12.98 19.34 3.51
N VAL A 11 12.02 18.56 3.01
CA VAL A 11 11.52 18.69 1.65
C VAL A 11 10.05 19.02 1.78
N ASP A 12 9.61 20.12 1.17
CA ASP A 12 8.19 20.46 1.06
C ASP A 12 7.54 19.48 0.06
N VAL A 13 7.42 18.22 0.48
CA VAL A 13 6.87 17.12 -0.30
C VAL A 13 5.68 16.54 0.44
N ASP A 14 4.57 16.50 -0.27
CA ASP A 14 3.44 15.67 0.11
C ASP A 14 3.82 14.21 -0.10
N LEU A 15 4.28 13.54 0.96
CA LEU A 15 4.56 12.11 0.91
C LEU A 15 3.24 11.34 0.72
N ILE A 16 2.98 10.92 -0.53
CA ILE A 16 1.68 10.37 -0.93
C ILE A 16 1.51 8.93 -0.42
N PHE A 17 2.57 8.12 -0.47
CA PHE A 17 2.59 6.75 0.03
C PHE A 17 4.03 6.28 0.30
N VAL A 18 4.16 5.15 1.01
CA VAL A 18 5.42 4.43 1.23
C VAL A 18 5.34 3.09 0.54
N PHE A 19 6.38 2.76 -0.23
CA PHE A 19 6.61 1.43 -0.75
C PHE A 19 7.62 0.70 0.14
N LEU A 20 7.19 -0.36 0.81
CA LEU A 20 8.00 -1.09 1.79
C LEU A 20 8.41 -2.45 1.23
N ASP A 21 9.70 -2.62 0.97
CA ASP A 21 10.26 -3.94 0.68
C ASP A 21 10.22 -4.80 1.95
N LEU A 22 9.45 -5.89 1.92
CA LEU A 22 9.34 -6.77 3.09
C LEU A 22 10.58 -7.61 3.28
N ASN A 23 11.28 -7.97 2.21
CA ASN A 23 12.37 -8.93 2.28
C ASN A 23 13.73 -8.29 2.59
N PHE A 24 13.80 -6.97 2.83
CA PHE A 24 15.05 -6.27 3.04
C PHE A 24 15.13 -5.58 4.42
N PRO A 25 16.14 -5.90 5.26
CA PRO A 25 17.08 -7.02 5.12
C PRO A 25 16.41 -8.39 5.30
N ASP A 26 15.27 -8.44 6.00
CA ASP A 26 14.49 -9.65 6.25
C ASP A 26 13.02 -9.30 6.57
N ILE A 27 12.14 -10.31 6.48
CA ILE A 27 10.69 -10.17 6.68
C ILE A 27 10.31 -9.66 8.08
N GLN A 28 11.00 -10.11 9.12
CA GLN A 28 10.68 -9.69 10.49
C GLN A 28 10.99 -8.20 10.67
N THR A 29 12.11 -7.75 10.11
CA THR A 29 12.48 -6.33 10.09
C THR A 29 11.50 -5.49 9.27
N GLY A 30 11.04 -5.98 8.12
CA GLY A 30 10.02 -5.32 7.32
C GLY A 30 8.68 -5.18 8.06
N LEU A 31 8.17 -6.27 8.65
CA LEU A 31 6.93 -6.26 9.44
C LEU A 31 7.04 -5.36 10.68
N ALA A 32 8.21 -5.37 11.35
CA ALA A 32 8.48 -4.48 12.47
C ALA A 32 8.48 -3.01 12.04
N THR A 33 9.00 -2.70 10.84
CA THR A 33 9.00 -1.36 10.26
C THR A 33 7.58 -0.87 9.97
N LEU A 34 6.73 -1.71 9.37
CA LEU A 34 5.31 -1.40 9.16
C LEU A 34 4.60 -1.10 10.49
N ASN A 35 4.82 -1.93 11.52
CA ASN A 35 4.22 -1.71 12.83
C ASN A 35 4.71 -0.41 13.48
N ARG A 36 5.99 -0.04 13.30
CA ARG A 36 6.55 1.24 13.78
C ARG A 36 5.95 2.45 13.07
N LEU A 37 5.68 2.34 11.76
CA LEU A 37 4.99 3.38 11.00
C LEU A 37 3.58 3.63 11.56
N ARG A 38 2.82 2.56 11.82
CA ARG A 38 1.45 2.65 12.35
C ARG A 38 1.35 3.09 13.81
N ARG A 39 2.41 2.92 14.59
CA ARG A 39 2.48 3.37 15.99
C ARG A 39 3.23 4.70 16.17
N ASN A 40 3.55 5.40 15.07
CA ASN A 40 4.24 6.68 15.18
C ASN A 40 3.34 7.72 15.88
N SER A 41 3.97 8.60 16.68
CA SER A 41 3.28 9.69 17.38
C SER A 41 2.90 10.86 16.47
N ASP A 42 3.57 11.00 15.32
CA ASP A 42 3.22 11.97 14.28
C ASP A 42 2.09 11.38 13.42
N ASP A 43 0.93 12.01 13.49
CA ASP A 43 -0.26 11.62 12.74
C ASP A 43 -0.05 11.67 11.23
N ARG A 44 0.78 12.61 10.76
CA ARG A 44 1.12 12.72 9.34
C ARG A 44 1.77 11.44 8.86
N VAL A 45 2.70 10.88 9.65
CA VAL A 45 3.41 9.64 9.35
C VAL A 45 2.48 8.43 9.46
N ARG A 46 1.68 8.37 10.52
CA ARG A 46 0.79 7.25 10.80
C ARG A 46 -0.29 7.06 9.74
N GLN A 47 -0.70 8.13 9.06
CA GLN A 47 -1.74 8.11 8.02
C GLN A 47 -1.20 7.81 6.61
N ILE A 48 0.13 7.78 6.41
CA ILE A 48 0.69 7.52 5.08
C ILE A 48 0.30 6.10 4.63
N PRO A 49 -0.27 5.92 3.43
CA PRO A 49 -0.51 4.60 2.88
C PRO A 49 0.81 3.82 2.76
N VAL A 50 0.86 2.58 3.23
CA VAL A 50 2.04 1.72 3.11
C VAL A 50 1.68 0.51 2.25
N PHE A 51 2.28 0.41 1.08
CA PHE A 51 2.16 -0.73 0.18
C PHE A 51 3.40 -1.60 0.33
N VAL A 52 3.20 -2.90 0.54
CA VAL A 52 4.30 -3.85 0.73
C VAL A 52 4.68 -4.49 -0.59
N TYR A 53 5.98 -4.70 -0.80
CA TYR A 53 6.55 -5.37 -1.95
C TYR A 53 7.39 -6.55 -1.50
N SER A 54 7.04 -7.75 -1.94
CA SER A 54 7.66 -8.98 -1.45
C SER A 54 7.81 -10.04 -2.54
N ILE A 55 8.82 -10.88 -2.45
CA ILE A 55 9.00 -12.06 -3.31
C ILE A 55 8.22 -13.29 -2.80
N SER A 56 7.58 -13.18 -1.63
CA SER A 56 6.83 -14.27 -1.03
C SER A 56 5.36 -14.21 -1.44
N LYS A 57 4.79 -15.36 -1.81
CA LYS A 57 3.34 -15.57 -2.01
C LYS A 57 2.67 -16.17 -0.77
N ASP A 58 3.41 -16.30 0.34
CA ASP A 58 2.86 -16.88 1.56
C ASP A 58 1.69 -16.04 2.06
N GLN A 59 0.51 -16.65 2.11
CA GLN A 59 -0.71 -16.03 2.60
C GLN A 59 -0.59 -15.61 4.07
N SER A 60 0.27 -16.29 4.85
CA SER A 60 0.55 -15.92 6.23
C SER A 60 1.23 -14.55 6.31
N GLU A 61 2.13 -14.22 5.38
CA GLU A 61 2.79 -12.92 5.28
C GLU A 61 1.82 -11.83 4.82
N VAL A 62 0.97 -12.13 3.84
CA VAL A 62 -0.08 -11.21 3.36
C VAL A 62 -1.02 -10.84 4.51
N ALA A 63 -1.48 -11.83 5.27
CA ALA A 63 -2.33 -11.62 6.46
C ALA A 63 -1.58 -10.84 7.55
N ALA A 64 -0.28 -11.13 7.75
CA ALA A 64 0.55 -10.40 8.70
C ALA A 64 0.69 -8.91 8.34
N VAL A 65 0.76 -8.57 7.06
CA VAL A 65 0.79 -7.19 6.57
C VAL A 65 -0.56 -6.50 6.77
N GLN A 66 -1.67 -7.14 6.40
CA GLN A 66 -3.02 -6.61 6.61
C GLN A 66 -3.28 -6.28 8.08
N THR A 67 -3.04 -7.24 8.97
CA THR A 67 -3.27 -7.09 10.42
C THR A 67 -2.41 -5.99 11.06
N ARG A 68 -1.29 -5.63 10.42
CA ARG A 68 -0.40 -4.54 10.85
C ARG A 68 -0.70 -3.21 10.15
N GLY A 69 -1.80 -3.10 9.41
CA GLY A 69 -2.24 -1.87 8.77
C GLY A 69 -1.53 -1.55 7.45
N GLY A 70 -1.00 -2.55 6.74
CA GLY A 70 -0.57 -2.40 5.35
C GLY A 70 -1.77 -2.18 4.43
N ASN A 71 -1.62 -1.31 3.44
CA ASN A 71 -2.70 -0.91 2.54
C ASN A 71 -2.79 -1.78 1.30
N GLY A 72 -1.68 -2.40 0.90
CA GLY A 72 -1.62 -3.37 -0.18
C GLY A 72 -0.38 -4.24 -0.11
N TYR A 73 -0.37 -5.30 -0.90
CA TYR A 73 0.73 -6.27 -0.98
C TYR A 73 0.95 -6.65 -2.45
N PHE A 74 2.18 -6.47 -2.91
CA PHE A 74 2.60 -6.70 -4.28
C PHE A 74 3.66 -7.80 -4.32
N HIS A 75 3.46 -8.78 -5.20
CA HIS A 75 4.43 -9.84 -5.43
C HIS A 75 5.41 -9.42 -6.55
N LYS A 76 6.73 -9.41 -6.30
CA LYS A 76 7.73 -8.83 -7.23
C LYS A 76 7.80 -9.50 -8.61
N VAL A 77 7.38 -10.75 -8.73
CA VAL A 77 7.57 -11.56 -9.95
C VAL A 77 6.31 -11.59 -10.82
N ASP A 78 5.16 -11.14 -10.31
CA ASP A 78 3.87 -11.32 -10.98
C ASP A 78 3.52 -10.11 -11.86
N HIS A 79 4.45 -9.71 -12.75
CA HIS A 79 4.28 -8.69 -13.79
C HIS A 79 4.64 -7.24 -13.36
N PRO A 80 5.68 -6.61 -13.94
CA PRO A 80 6.03 -5.21 -13.66
C PRO A 80 4.99 -4.21 -14.18
N ASP A 81 4.28 -4.53 -15.26
CA ASP A 81 3.24 -3.67 -15.83
C ASP A 81 2.05 -3.54 -14.87
N THR A 82 1.62 -4.66 -14.31
CA THR A 82 0.65 -4.78 -13.21
C THR A 82 1.00 -3.89 -12.02
N PHE A 83 2.28 -3.84 -11.64
CA PHE A 83 2.73 -3.01 -10.53
C PHE A 83 2.54 -1.53 -10.87
N TRP A 84 2.88 -1.13 -12.09
CA TRP A 84 2.72 0.23 -12.57
C TRP A 84 1.25 0.66 -12.66
N GLU A 85 0.37 -0.20 -13.17
CA GLU A 85 -1.07 0.05 -13.25
C GLU A 85 -1.69 0.26 -11.86
N ALA A 86 -1.32 -0.59 -10.88
CA ALA A 86 -1.81 -0.45 -9.52
C ALA A 86 -1.30 0.81 -8.80
N LEU A 87 -0.14 1.34 -9.20
CA LEU A 87 0.34 2.63 -8.70
C LEU A 87 -0.48 3.80 -9.27
N GLN A 88 -0.93 3.72 -10.53
CA GLN A 88 -1.72 4.77 -11.16
C GLN A 88 -3.11 4.94 -10.53
N THR A 89 -3.63 3.91 -9.86
CA THR A 89 -4.93 3.98 -9.16
C THR A 89 -4.83 4.51 -7.74
N ILE A 90 -3.62 4.83 -7.24
CA ILE A 90 -3.47 5.35 -5.88
C ILE A 90 -3.83 6.84 -5.88
N ASP A 91 -5.08 7.13 -5.54
CA ASP A 91 -5.53 8.46 -5.15
C ASP A 91 -5.59 8.56 -3.62
N ARG A 92 -4.86 9.51 -3.04
CA ARG A 92 -4.84 9.74 -1.58
C ARG A 92 -6.17 10.30 -1.05
N SER A 93 -6.95 10.94 -1.91
CA SER A 93 -8.25 11.52 -1.57
C SER A 93 -9.37 10.48 -1.48
N ASP A 94 -9.17 9.30 -2.08
CA ASP A 94 -10.13 8.19 -2.06
C ASP A 94 -9.47 6.86 -1.66
N ALA A 95 -9.34 6.67 -0.34
CA ALA A 95 -8.81 5.44 0.25
C ALA A 95 -9.66 4.19 -0.02
N SER A 96 -10.88 4.34 -0.54
CA SER A 96 -11.73 3.20 -0.90
C SER A 96 -11.22 2.47 -2.16
N GLN A 97 -10.43 3.14 -2.99
CA GLN A 97 -9.88 2.62 -4.24
C GLN A 97 -8.53 1.90 -4.08
N TRP A 98 -7.94 1.91 -2.88
CA TRP A 98 -6.61 1.31 -2.70
C TRP A 98 -6.66 -0.21 -2.83
N PRO A 99 -5.68 -0.82 -3.54
CA PRO A 99 -5.64 -2.26 -3.74
C PRO A 99 -5.40 -2.98 -2.41
N ARG A 100 -6.45 -3.61 -1.86
CA ARG A 100 -6.33 -4.35 -0.60
C ARG A 100 -5.43 -5.58 -0.80
N PRO A 101 -4.73 -6.05 0.24
CA PRO A 101 -3.91 -7.25 0.10
C PRO A 101 -4.80 -8.45 -0.30
N GLY A 102 -4.41 -9.17 -1.35
CA GLY A 102 -5.22 -10.22 -1.99
C GLY A 102 -6.12 -9.75 -3.16
N GLN A 103 -6.41 -8.45 -3.29
CA GLN A 103 -7.21 -7.89 -4.40
C GLN A 103 -6.36 -7.33 -5.55
N ALA A 104 -5.04 -7.18 -5.37
CA ALA A 104 -4.14 -6.80 -6.47
C ALA A 104 -4.39 -7.73 -7.68
N ALA A 105 -4.49 -9.04 -7.46
CA ALA A 105 -4.80 -10.04 -8.48
C ALA A 105 -6.14 -9.84 -9.23
N ASP A 106 -7.13 -9.17 -8.63
CA ASP A 106 -8.46 -8.96 -9.23
C ASP A 106 -8.56 -7.62 -9.99
N VAL A 107 -7.89 -6.57 -9.51
CA VAL A 107 -7.68 -5.31 -10.27
C VAL A 107 -6.94 -5.62 -11.58
N ILE A 108 -5.96 -6.51 -11.52
CA ILE A 108 -5.13 -7.01 -12.64
C ILE A 108 -5.94 -7.81 -13.69
N LYS A 109 -7.10 -8.36 -13.34
CA LYS A 109 -7.96 -9.09 -14.31
C LYS A 109 -9.01 -8.21 -14.98
N GLY A 110 -8.94 -6.89 -14.83
CA GLY A 110 -9.94 -5.95 -15.35
C GLY A 110 -11.30 -6.05 -14.65
N ARG A 111 -11.37 -6.70 -13.47
CA ARG A 111 -12.57 -6.68 -12.63
C ARG A 111 -12.41 -5.57 -11.61
N ARG A 112 -13.04 -4.42 -11.87
CA ARG A 112 -13.33 -3.47 -10.81
C ARG A 112 -14.06 -4.21 -9.68
N PRO A 113 -13.74 -3.95 -8.40
CA PRO A 113 -14.55 -4.48 -7.30
C PRO A 113 -16.02 -4.08 -7.53
N ALA A 114 -16.94 -5.04 -7.35
CA ALA A 114 -18.35 -4.92 -7.70
C ALA A 114 -19.12 -3.78 -6.98
N ASN A 115 -18.46 -3.02 -6.10
CA ASN A 115 -19.05 -1.89 -5.38
C ASN A 115 -19.10 -0.58 -6.17
N ASP A 116 -18.52 -0.50 -7.38
CA ASP A 116 -18.52 0.72 -8.20
C ASP A 116 -19.71 0.85 -9.18
N LEU A 117 -20.68 -0.07 -9.16
CA LEU A 117 -21.87 0.05 -10.00
C LEU A 117 -22.99 0.93 -9.41
N ALA A 118 -22.81 1.49 -8.21
CA ALA A 118 -23.83 2.33 -7.57
C ALA A 118 -23.69 3.84 -7.81
N SER A 119 -22.61 4.32 -8.43
CA SER A 119 -22.35 5.78 -8.54
C SER A 119 -22.26 6.30 -9.98
N ALA A 120 -22.42 5.45 -11.00
CA ALA A 120 -22.40 5.85 -12.41
C ALA A 120 -23.77 6.31 -12.96
N GLN A 121 -24.66 6.82 -12.11
CA GLN A 121 -25.92 7.46 -12.51
C GLN A 121 -26.06 8.86 -11.90
N PHE A 122 -25.05 9.70 -12.03
CA PHE A 122 -25.25 11.16 -12.03
C PHE A 122 -24.13 11.80 -12.84
N LEU A 123 -24.39 12.01 -14.13
CA LEU A 123 -24.21 13.29 -14.84
C LEU A 123 -24.46 13.06 -16.34
N GLN A 124 -25.56 13.66 -16.79
CA GLN A 124 -26.08 13.89 -18.14
C GLN A 124 -26.73 12.70 -18.88
#